data_AF-A0A3M9NQX6-F1
#
_entry.id   AF-A0A3M9NQX6-F1
#
_cell.length_a   1.000
_cell.length_b   1.000
_cell.length_c   1.000
_cell.angle_alpha   90.00
_cell.angle_beta   90.00
_cell.angle_gamma   90.00
#
_symmetry.space_group_name_H-M   'P 1'
#
loop_
_entity.id
_entity.type
_entity.pdbx_description
1 polymer ?
#
loop_
_entity_poly.entity_id
_entity_poly.type
_entity_poly.pdbx_seq_one_letter_code
_entity_poly.pdbx_strand_id
1 'polypeptide(L)'
;MFDQILDLVKDHLGNNPEIASQIPDDKKEEVHKEVASQITSSIKDQAAQQGGIGGLLSSLQNSVAGGGTIPSAIEGGIVGSLTSKLGLSPAISGAIAAAIPGILQKFVHKVNDPNDSSITKEGLGDTLSNITGSIGKMFGK
;
A
#
# COMPACT_ATOMS: atom_id res chain seq x y z
N MET A 1 4.38 7.87 -6.98
CA MET A 1 3.46 7.10 -6.10
C MET A 1 4.21 6.26 -5.07
N PHE A 2 5.13 5.35 -5.47
CA PHE A 2 5.85 4.50 -4.50
C PHE A 2 6.50 5.31 -3.37
N ASP A 3 7.21 6.38 -3.69
CA ASP A 3 7.88 7.21 -2.67
C ASP A 3 6.91 7.82 -1.65
N GLN A 4 5.66 8.10 -2.05
CA GLN A 4 4.65 8.66 -1.16
C GLN A 4 4.02 7.61 -0.26
N ILE A 5 3.84 6.39 -0.79
CA ILE A 5 3.47 5.23 0.02
C ILE A 5 4.60 4.93 1.01
N LEU A 6 5.86 4.99 0.56
CA LEU A 6 7.03 4.81 1.41
C LEU A 6 7.08 5.85 2.52
N ASP A 7 6.79 7.11 2.21
CA ASP A 7 6.71 8.19 3.20
C ASP A 7 5.59 7.92 4.22
N LEU A 8 4.40 7.53 3.77
CA LEU A 8 3.30 7.11 4.64
C LEU A 8 3.65 5.93 5.55
N VAL A 9 4.35 4.93 5.01
CA VAL A 9 4.80 3.76 5.77
C VAL A 9 5.85 4.17 6.79
N LYS A 10 6.83 5.00 6.40
CA LYS A 10 7.86 5.54 7.29
C LYS A 10 7.22 6.37 8.41
N ASP A 11 6.28 7.24 8.09
CA ASP A 11 5.52 8.03 9.07
C ASP A 11 4.74 7.12 10.02
N HIS A 12 3.94 6.19 9.49
CA HIS A 12 3.06 5.39 10.33
C HIS A 12 3.82 4.37 11.18
N LEU A 13 4.80 3.66 10.62
CA LEU A 13 5.60 2.69 11.37
C LEU A 13 6.59 3.40 12.31
N GLY A 14 7.17 4.52 11.88
CA GLY A 14 8.08 5.32 12.70
C GLY A 14 7.42 5.99 13.90
N ASN A 15 6.16 6.42 13.76
CA ASN A 15 5.36 6.96 14.86
C ASN A 15 4.78 5.88 15.79
N ASN A 16 4.94 4.59 15.47
CA ASN A 16 4.52 3.47 16.32
C ASN A 16 5.75 2.85 17.02
N PRO A 17 6.11 3.30 18.24
CA PRO A 17 7.31 2.83 18.94
C PRO A 17 7.27 1.32 19.21
N GLU A 18 6.08 0.73 19.41
CA GLU A 18 5.90 -0.71 19.57
C GLU A 18 6.31 -1.51 18.33
N ILE A 19 6.13 -0.96 17.12
CA ILE A 19 6.53 -1.62 15.88
C ILE A 19 7.98 -1.27 15.53
N ALA A 20 8.33 0.01 15.64
CA ALA A 20 9.68 0.50 15.33
C ALA A 20 10.77 -0.15 16.21
N SER A 21 10.45 -0.51 17.45
CA SER A 21 11.36 -1.24 18.36
C SER A 21 11.51 -2.72 18.01
N GLN A 22 10.53 -3.30 17.30
CA GLN A 22 10.57 -4.70 16.87
C GLN A 22 11.35 -4.91 15.57
N ILE A 23 11.56 -3.85 14.79
CA ILE A 23 12.29 -3.92 13.51
C ILE A 23 13.79 -3.66 13.76
N PRO A 24 14.69 -4.58 13.36
CA PRO A 24 16.14 -4.36 13.45
C PRO A 24 16.56 -3.11 12.66
N ASP A 25 17.44 -2.28 13.20
CA ASP A 25 17.87 -1.04 12.54
C ASP A 25 18.48 -1.29 11.15
N ASP A 26 19.26 -2.36 11.00
CA ASP A 26 19.84 -2.77 9.70
C ASP A 26 18.79 -3.17 8.65
N LYS A 27 17.56 -3.49 9.10
CA LYS A 27 16.45 -3.93 8.25
C LYS A 27 15.35 -2.90 8.11
N LYS A 28 15.31 -1.84 8.91
CA LYS A 28 14.25 -0.80 8.88
C LYS A 28 14.01 -0.25 7.47
N GLU A 29 15.07 0.15 6.78
CA GLU A 29 14.96 0.72 5.43
C GLU A 29 14.38 -0.30 4.43
N GLU A 30 14.85 -1.55 4.47
CA GLU A 30 14.34 -2.64 3.62
C GLU A 30 12.88 -2.96 3.94
N VAL A 31 12.52 -3.03 5.22
CA VAL A 31 11.15 -3.28 5.66
C VAL A 31 10.21 -2.21 5.15
N HIS A 32 10.55 -0.93 5.34
CA HIS A 32 9.72 0.17 4.85
C HIS A 32 9.56 0.11 3.33
N LYS A 33 10.63 -0.19 2.58
CA LYS A 33 10.58 -0.33 1.12
C LYS A 33 9.76 -1.53 0.66
N GLU A 34 9.90 -2.70 1.29
CA GLU A 34 9.14 -3.89 0.92
C GLU A 34 7.66 -3.71 1.24
N VAL A 35 7.32 -3.18 2.43
CA VAL A 35 5.94 -2.83 2.79
C VAL A 35 5.36 -1.86 1.77
N ALA A 36 6.06 -0.76 1.47
CA ALA A 36 5.60 0.21 0.49
C ALA A 36 5.44 -0.40 -0.91
N SER A 37 6.32 -1.32 -1.30
CA SER A 37 6.30 -1.99 -2.60
C SER A 37 5.09 -2.92 -2.71
N GLN A 38 4.81 -3.68 -1.65
CA GLN A 38 3.66 -4.55 -1.56
C GLN A 38 2.35 -3.77 -1.55
N ILE A 39 2.25 -2.69 -0.76
CA ILE A 39 1.07 -1.81 -0.77
C ILE A 39 0.87 -1.24 -2.18
N THR A 40 1.93 -0.71 -2.80
CA THR A 40 1.85 -0.12 -4.14
C THR A 40 1.41 -1.15 -5.19
N SER A 41 2.00 -2.34 -5.18
CA SER A 41 1.63 -3.44 -6.09
C SER A 41 0.20 -3.89 -5.87
N SER A 42 -0.20 -4.09 -4.62
CA SER A 42 -1.56 -4.51 -4.28
C SER A 42 -2.58 -3.44 -4.66
N ILE A 43 -2.30 -2.16 -4.42
CA ILE A 43 -3.18 -1.05 -4.86
C ILE A 43 -3.31 -1.07 -6.38
N LYS A 44 -2.22 -1.25 -7.12
CA LYS A 44 -2.25 -1.32 -8.58
C LYS A 44 -3.08 -2.52 -9.07
N ASP A 45 -2.88 -3.69 -8.48
CA ASP A 45 -3.60 -4.91 -8.84
C ASP A 45 -5.08 -4.83 -8.49
N GLN A 46 -5.41 -4.27 -7.33
CA GLN A 46 -6.79 -4.04 -6.91
C GLN A 46 -7.45 -2.96 -7.77
N ALA A 47 -6.74 -1.89 -8.13
CA ALA A 47 -7.25 -0.87 -9.04
C ALA A 47 -7.54 -1.44 -10.42
N ALA A 48 -6.68 -2.31 -10.95
CA ALA A 48 -6.97 -3.00 -12.21
C ALA A 48 -8.23 -3.88 -12.10
N GLN A 49 -8.42 -4.58 -10.99
CA GLN A 49 -9.59 -5.45 -10.75
C GLN A 49 -10.89 -4.66 -10.50
N GLN A 50 -10.80 -3.50 -9.86
CA GLN A 50 -11.95 -2.68 -9.45
C GLN A 50 -12.36 -1.66 -10.54
N GLY A 51 -11.86 -1.79 -11.77
CA GLY A 51 -12.20 -0.87 -12.88
C GLY A 51 -11.49 0.49 -12.82
N GLY A 52 -10.35 0.57 -12.14
CA GLY A 52 -9.50 1.75 -12.00
C GLY A 52 -9.35 2.23 -10.56
N ILE A 53 -8.66 3.35 -10.40
CA ILE A 53 -8.40 3.96 -9.08
C ILE A 53 -9.68 4.46 -8.41
N GLY A 54 -10.64 4.97 -9.18
CA GLY A 54 -11.93 5.42 -8.63
C GLY A 54 -12.70 4.28 -7.98
N GLY A 55 -12.80 3.13 -8.66
CA GLY A 55 -13.46 1.94 -8.12
C GLY A 55 -12.72 1.34 -6.92
N LEU A 56 -11.39 1.30 -6.96
CA LEU A 56 -10.59 0.92 -5.79
C LEU A 56 -10.86 1.85 -4.61
N LEU A 57 -10.83 3.16 -4.81
CA LEU A 57 -10.99 4.11 -3.73
C LEU A 57 -12.37 3.96 -3.07
N SER A 58 -13.44 3.82 -3.85
CA SER A 58 -14.78 3.51 -3.32
C SER A 58 -14.80 2.18 -2.56
N SER A 59 -14.21 1.12 -3.11
CA SER A 59 -14.12 -0.18 -2.45
C SER A 59 -13.29 -0.12 -1.16
N LEU A 60 -12.21 0.66 -1.14
CA LEU A 60 -11.35 0.83 0.03
C LEU A 60 -12.03 1.68 1.09
N GLN A 61 -12.72 2.76 0.72
CA GLN A 61 -13.56 3.55 1.64
C GLN A 61 -14.62 2.67 2.30
N ASN A 62 -15.29 1.82 1.51
CA ASN A 62 -16.26 0.86 2.02
C ASN A 62 -15.62 -0.22 2.89
N SER A 63 -14.44 -0.73 2.50
CA SER A 63 -13.71 -1.76 3.23
C SER A 63 -13.17 -1.25 4.57
N VAL A 64 -12.70 -0.01 4.61
CA VAL A 64 -12.17 0.62 5.81
C VAL A 64 -13.31 0.94 6.80
N ALA A 65 -14.50 1.31 6.30
CA ALA A 65 -15.67 1.57 7.13
C ALA A 65 -16.38 0.29 7.63
N GLY A 66 -16.25 -0.83 6.92
CA GLY A 66 -17.03 -2.06 7.16
C GLY A 66 -16.24 -3.36 7.34
N GLY A 67 -14.90 -3.33 7.40
CA GLY A 67 -14.06 -4.54 7.55
C GLY A 67 -13.98 -5.37 6.27
N GLY A 68 -13.62 -4.75 5.15
CA GLY A 68 -13.56 -5.41 3.84
C GLY A 68 -12.31 -6.27 3.61
N THR A 69 -12.30 -6.99 2.48
CA THR A 69 -11.28 -8.00 2.14
C THR A 69 -9.98 -7.40 1.59
N ILE A 70 -9.98 -6.14 1.15
CA ILE A 70 -8.83 -5.49 0.51
C ILE A 70 -7.66 -5.31 1.52
N PRO A 71 -7.86 -4.72 2.71
CA PRO A 71 -6.80 -4.64 3.72
C PRO A 71 -6.19 -6.00 4.05
N SER A 72 -7.02 -7.02 4.26
CA SER A 72 -6.54 -8.38 4.58
C SER A 72 -5.74 -9.03 3.45
N ALA A 73 -6.09 -8.78 2.19
CA ALA A 73 -5.31 -9.26 1.05
C ALA A 73 -3.91 -8.61 1.00
N ILE A 74 -3.85 -7.30 1.27
CA ILE A 74 -2.60 -6.52 1.31
C ILE A 74 -1.73 -7.01 2.48
N GLU A 75 -2.33 -7.17 3.66
CA GLU A 75 -1.68 -7.70 4.86
C GLU A 75 -1.04 -9.06 4.62
N GLY A 76 -1.77 -10.01 4.01
CA GLY A 76 -1.26 -11.34 3.71
C GLY A 76 -0.03 -11.33 2.79
N GLY A 77 -0.05 -10.49 1.75
CA GLY A 77 1.09 -10.32 0.83
C GLY A 77 2.31 -9.71 1.52
N ILE A 78 2.09 -8.77 2.44
CA ILE A 78 3.16 -8.14 3.23
C ILE A 78 3.77 -9.12 4.21
N VAL A 79 2.96 -9.82 5.01
CA VAL A 79 3.48 -10.82 5.97
C VAL A 79 4.30 -11.88 5.23
N GLY A 80 3.80 -12.39 4.11
CA GLY A 80 4.52 -13.36 3.29
C GLY A 80 5.85 -12.82 2.75
N SER A 81 5.88 -11.56 2.30
CA SER A 81 7.08 -10.94 1.76
C SER A 81 8.11 -10.62 2.85
N LEU A 82 7.69 -10.10 3.99
CA LEU A 82 8.59 -9.78 5.11
C LEU A 82 9.21 -11.03 5.73
N THR A 83 8.41 -12.07 5.92
CA THR A 83 8.91 -13.36 6.42
C THR A 83 9.82 -14.04 5.41
N SER A 84 9.42 -14.13 4.13
CA SER A 84 10.17 -14.88 3.12
C SER A 84 11.38 -14.14 2.55
N LYS A 85 11.30 -12.82 2.34
CA LYS A 85 12.41 -12.04 1.76
C LYS A 85 13.35 -11.47 2.81
N LEU A 86 12.79 -10.89 3.87
CA LEU A 86 13.59 -10.21 4.90
C LEU A 86 13.92 -11.12 6.07
N GLY A 87 13.36 -12.34 6.12
CA GLY A 87 13.58 -13.28 7.22
C GLY A 87 13.03 -12.78 8.54
N LEU A 88 12.04 -11.87 8.52
CA LEU A 88 11.46 -11.35 9.75
C LEU A 88 10.61 -12.41 10.44
N SER A 89 10.58 -12.35 11.78
CA SER A 89 9.69 -13.20 12.56
C SER A 89 8.22 -12.93 12.19
N PRO A 90 7.35 -13.97 12.18
CA PRO A 90 5.92 -13.81 11.97
C PRO A 90 5.27 -12.80 12.94
N ALA A 91 5.79 -12.67 14.16
CA ALA A 91 5.31 -11.69 15.14
C ALA A 91 5.53 -10.25 14.66
N ILE A 92 6.75 -9.92 14.22
CA ILE A 92 7.11 -8.59 13.70
C ILE A 92 6.31 -8.29 12.43
N SER A 93 6.27 -9.27 11.53
CA SER A 93 5.53 -9.15 10.25
C SER A 93 4.04 -8.96 10.50
N GLY A 94 3.46 -9.66 11.47
CA GLY A 94 2.07 -9.50 11.90
C GLY A 94 1.80 -8.13 12.52
N ALA A 95 2.73 -7.59 13.34
CA ALA A 95 2.61 -6.25 13.91
C ALA A 95 2.63 -5.16 12.82
N ILE A 96 3.50 -5.30 11.83
CA ILE A 96 3.54 -4.40 10.66
C ILE A 96 2.24 -4.53 9.86
N ALA A 97 1.75 -5.75 9.63
CA ALA A 97 0.49 -6.00 8.94
C ALA A 97 -0.69 -5.36 9.67
N ALA A 98 -0.75 -5.44 11.00
CA ALA A 98 -1.79 -4.82 11.81
C ALA A 98 -1.80 -3.27 11.71
N ALA A 99 -0.70 -2.65 11.30
CA ALA A 99 -0.60 -1.21 11.05
C ALA A 99 -1.02 -0.81 9.62
N ILE A 100 -1.21 -1.77 8.71
CA ILE A 100 -1.62 -1.51 7.32
C ILE A 100 -2.99 -0.84 7.21
N PRO A 101 -4.03 -1.22 7.98
CA PRO A 101 -5.31 -0.51 7.95
C PRO A 101 -5.16 0.98 8.23
N GLY A 102 -4.28 1.37 9.17
CA GLY A 102 -3.99 2.76 9.49
C GLY A 102 -3.28 3.50 8.36
N ILE A 103 -2.35 2.83 7.66
CA ILE A 103 -1.68 3.38 6.47
C ILE A 103 -2.67 3.57 5.32
N LEU A 104 -3.54 2.59 5.08
CA LEU A 104 -4.57 2.64 4.05
C LEU A 104 -5.61 3.73 4.34
N GLN A 105 -6.01 3.89 5.59
CA GLN A 105 -6.85 5.02 6.04
C GLN A 105 -6.21 6.37 5.67
N LYS A 106 -4.94 6.57 6.04
CA LYS A 106 -4.19 7.79 5.70
C LYS A 106 -4.06 7.98 4.20
N PHE A 107 -3.82 6.92 3.45
CA PHE A 107 -3.77 6.94 1.99
C PHE A 107 -5.09 7.42 1.38
N VAL A 108 -6.22 6.81 1.77
CA VAL A 108 -7.56 7.22 1.32
C VAL A 108 -7.84 8.67 1.67
N HIS A 109 -7.45 9.10 2.87
CA HIS A 109 -7.60 10.48 3.30
C HIS A 109 -6.82 11.44 2.40
N LYS A 110 -5.52 11.17 2.16
CA LYS A 110 -4.67 11.97 1.28
C LYS A 110 -5.21 12.03 -0.16
N VAL A 111 -5.64 10.90 -0.71
CA VAL A 111 -6.23 10.84 -2.06
C VAL A 111 -7.51 11.66 -2.20
N ASN A 112 -8.25 11.85 -1.10
CA ASN A 112 -9.46 12.67 -1.08
C ASN A 112 -9.22 14.10 -0.58
N ASP A 113 -8.01 14.45 -0.15
CA ASP A 113 -7.69 15.78 0.36
C ASP A 113 -7.31 16.71 -0.80
N PRO A 114 -8.13 17.74 -1.13
CA PRO A 114 -7.81 18.69 -2.18
C PRO A 114 -6.59 19.56 -1.87
N ASN A 115 -6.10 19.59 -0.63
CA ASN A 115 -4.91 20.34 -0.21
C ASN A 115 -3.64 19.50 -0.20
N ASP A 116 -3.73 18.16 -0.36
CA ASP A 116 -2.59 17.27 -0.40
C ASP A 116 -2.25 16.88 -1.84
N SER A 117 -1.21 17.52 -2.40
CA SER A 117 -0.75 17.23 -3.77
C SER A 117 0.18 16.02 -3.86
N SER A 118 0.41 15.30 -2.75
CA SER A 118 1.27 14.13 -2.76
C SER A 118 0.54 13.03 -3.54
N ILE A 119 -0.51 12.45 -2.96
CA ILE A 119 -1.19 11.32 -3.56
C ILE A 119 -2.53 11.79 -4.10
N THR A 120 -2.64 12.01 -5.41
CA THR A 120 -3.88 12.47 -6.04
C THR A 120 -4.54 11.39 -6.88
N LYS A 121 -5.86 11.51 -7.05
CA LYS A 121 -6.64 10.61 -7.93
C LYS A 121 -6.12 10.68 -9.37
N GLU A 122 -5.77 11.88 -9.84
CA GLU A 122 -5.20 12.09 -11.17
C GLU A 122 -3.84 11.40 -11.31
N GLY A 123 -2.90 11.61 -10.36
CA GLY A 123 -1.56 11.02 -10.46
C GLY A 123 -1.57 9.49 -10.41
N LEU A 124 -2.46 8.92 -9.61
CA LEU A 124 -2.72 7.48 -9.57
C LEU A 124 -3.36 6.98 -10.86
N GLY A 125 -4.37 7.71 -11.36
CA GLY A 125 -5.07 7.43 -12.60
C GLY A 125 -4.12 7.45 -13.80
N ASP A 126 -3.24 8.44 -13.89
CA ASP A 126 -2.20 8.55 -14.93
C ASP A 126 -1.21 7.39 -14.86
N THR A 127 -0.74 7.05 -13.65
CA THR A 127 0.18 5.91 -13.47
C THR A 127 -0.46 4.61 -13.95
N LEU A 128 -1.71 4.35 -13.55
CA LEU A 128 -2.42 3.13 -13.93
C LEU A 128 -2.82 3.14 -15.41
N SER A 129 -3.27 4.28 -15.94
CA SER A 129 -3.64 4.47 -17.35
C SER A 129 -2.42 4.28 -18.25
N ASN A 130 -1.24 4.75 -17.84
CA ASN A 130 0.00 4.48 -18.57
C ASN A 130 0.32 2.98 -18.60
N ILE A 131 0.14 2.26 -17.49
CA ILE A 131 0.36 0.81 -17.45
C ILE A 131 -0.67 0.06 -18.31
N THR A 132 -1.95 0.36 -18.14
CA THR A 132 -3.04 -0.28 -18.90
C THR A 132 -2.97 0.06 -20.39
N GLY A 133 -2.62 1.31 -20.72
CA GLY A 133 -2.40 1.78 -22.09
C GLY A 133 -1.17 1.14 -22.75
N SER A 134 -0.11 0.86 -21.98
CA SER A 134 1.03 0.07 -22.44
C SER A 134 0.66 -1.40 -22.69
N ILE A 135 -0.18 -2.00 -21.85
CA ILE A 135 -0.65 -3.39 -22.01
C ILE A 135 -1.60 -3.50 -23.22
N GLY A 136 -2.51 -2.54 -23.39
CA GLY A 136 -3.43 -2.47 -24.54
C GLY A 136 -2.69 -2.32 -25.88
N LYS A 137 -1.53 -1.65 -25.90
CA LYS A 137 -0.68 -1.54 -27.09
C LYS A 137 0.18 -2.78 -27.38
N MET A 138 0.45 -3.63 -26.38
CA MET A 138 1.17 -4.90 -26.61
C MET A 138 0.26 -6.04 -27.06
N PHE A 139 -1.01 -6.05 -26.64
CA PHE A 139 -1.99 -7.06 -27.05
C PHE A 139 -2.76 -6.71 -28.33
N GLY A 140 -2.61 -5.50 -28.84
CA GLY A 140 -3.21 -5.04 -30.10
C GLY A 140 -2.20 -5.04 -31.26
N LYS A 141 -1.81 -6.22 -31.73
CA LYS A 141 -1.26 -6.40 -33.09
C LYS A 141 -1.57 -7.79 -33.62
#